data_AF-A0A3M2BCY8-F1
#
_entry.id   AF-A0A3M2BCY8-F1
#
_cell.length_a   1.000
_cell.length_b   1.000
_cell.length_c   1.000
_cell.angle_alpha   90.00
_cell.angle_beta   90.00
_cell.angle_gamma   90.00
#
_symmetry.space_group_name_H-M   'P 1'
#
loop_
_entity.id
_entity.type
_entity.pdbx_description
1 polymer ?
#
loop_
_entity_poly.entity_id
_entity_poly.type
_entity_poly.pdbx_seq_one_letter_code
_entity_poly.pdbx_strand_id
1 'polypeptide(L)'
;SDPNSKFLDPCCKSGVFLREIAKRLDAGLEKAIPDKQERINHIFTKQLYGLAITELTALLSRRSVYCSKTANGKYSVCDAFDDPQGNIRFKRLDHMWRNGRCVFCGASQANMDRGQELETHAYQFIHTANPEEIFKMKFDVIIGNPPYQLSDGGFGRSASPIYHKFVRQAKKLKPRYLTMIIPSRWFAGGKGLNDFRAEMLNDDHIRKIVDFEDATEVFPGVDIAGGICYFLWDRDSSGPCEVVNMHNGTSVVSTRPLNEFKTFIRHSQAVPIIRKVLAKKEKSMSEQVSSSKPFGLRTFVRPQKTGDIILRWQNGEGPYKRKDITTGTEMIDKWKVITSYVGYDHAGNPGKDGRRRVLSKIDILPPGTICTETYLVIGSYSDEEQARNLVEYMKTKLFRFLVAQFMYSHHITKDSYALVPILDMTKKWTDKKLYRRYKLTAEEIAFIESKIRPMEANGE
;
A
#
# COMPACT_ATOMS: atom_id res chain seq x y z
N SER A 1 3.40 -25.21 21.80
CA SER A 1 3.43 -26.49 22.52
C SER A 1 2.07 -26.94 23.03
N ASP A 2 0.96 -26.34 22.58
CA ASP A 2 -0.37 -26.86 22.88
C ASP A 2 -0.75 -27.88 21.76
N PRO A 3 -1.06 -29.14 22.11
CA PRO A 3 -1.42 -30.18 21.13
C PRO A 3 -2.77 -29.91 20.44
N ASN A 4 -3.61 -29.02 20.97
CA ASN A 4 -4.91 -28.72 20.38
C ASN A 4 -4.90 -27.52 19.42
N SER A 5 -3.80 -26.76 19.39
CA SER A 5 -3.67 -25.58 18.54
C SER A 5 -3.69 -25.95 17.05
N LYS A 6 -4.47 -25.22 16.27
CA LYS A 6 -4.65 -25.43 14.81
C LYS A 6 -4.13 -24.25 14.00
N PHE A 7 -3.39 -24.56 12.95
CA PHE A 7 -2.71 -23.61 12.09
C PHE A 7 -3.20 -23.75 10.64
N LEU A 8 -3.48 -22.63 10.00
CA LEU A 8 -3.86 -22.57 8.59
C LEU A 8 -2.90 -21.67 7.81
N ASP A 9 -2.38 -22.19 6.70
CA ASP A 9 -1.83 -21.37 5.60
C ASP A 9 -2.81 -21.38 4.41
N PRO A 10 -3.59 -20.30 4.19
CA PRO A 10 -4.64 -20.28 3.18
C PRO A 10 -4.11 -19.99 1.75
N CYS A 11 -2.79 -19.96 1.58
CA CYS A 11 -2.15 -19.57 0.32
C CYS A 11 -0.80 -20.27 0.12
N CYS A 12 -0.73 -21.56 0.46
CA CYS A 12 0.46 -22.37 0.38
C CYS A 12 1.10 -22.32 -1.02
N LYS A 13 2.39 -21.97 -1.05
CA LYS A 13 3.23 -22.03 -2.26
C LYS A 13 4.14 -23.25 -2.22
N SER A 14 5.17 -23.20 -1.38
CA SER A 14 6.12 -24.29 -1.16
C SER A 14 5.92 -25.01 0.18
N GLY A 15 4.89 -24.65 0.95
CA GLY A 15 4.64 -25.21 2.29
C GLY A 15 5.63 -24.73 3.36
N VAL A 16 6.42 -23.67 3.10
CA VAL A 16 7.48 -23.20 4.02
C VAL A 16 6.94 -22.88 5.42
N PHE A 17 5.80 -22.20 5.55
CA PHE A 17 5.23 -21.87 6.86
C PHE A 17 4.81 -23.12 7.61
N LEU A 18 4.07 -24.03 6.95
CA LEU A 18 3.62 -25.28 7.57
C LEU A 18 4.79 -26.17 7.98
N ARG A 19 5.85 -26.26 7.17
CA ARG A 19 7.08 -26.99 7.51
C ARG A 19 7.75 -26.40 8.74
N GLU A 20 7.87 -25.08 8.79
CA GLU A 20 8.48 -24.37 9.92
C GLU A 20 7.67 -24.49 11.21
N ILE A 21 6.33 -24.55 11.11
CA ILE A 21 5.46 -24.84 12.25
C ILE A 21 5.64 -26.30 12.69
N ALA A 22 5.65 -27.26 11.75
CA ALA A 22 5.82 -28.68 12.05
C ALA A 22 7.12 -28.93 12.86
N LYS A 23 8.23 -28.35 12.41
CA LYS A 23 9.52 -28.44 13.11
C LYS A 23 9.46 -27.90 14.55
N ARG A 24 8.77 -26.77 14.76
CA ARG A 24 8.61 -26.16 16.09
C ARG A 24 7.66 -26.95 16.98
N LEU A 25 6.60 -27.53 16.42
CA LEU A 25 5.65 -28.38 17.15
C LEU A 25 6.28 -29.72 17.53
N ASP A 26 7.06 -30.35 16.65
CA ASP A 26 7.75 -31.61 16.94
C ASP A 26 8.66 -31.46 18.18
N ALA A 27 9.50 -30.41 18.19
CA ALA A 27 10.32 -30.09 19.35
C ALA A 27 9.46 -29.67 20.57
N GLY A 28 8.42 -28.87 20.35
CA GLY A 28 7.61 -28.30 21.43
C GLY A 28 6.66 -29.29 22.11
N LEU A 29 6.30 -30.40 21.46
CA LEU A 29 5.35 -31.40 21.94
C LEU A 29 6.03 -32.68 22.42
N GLU A 30 7.36 -32.78 22.35
CA GLU A 30 8.12 -33.97 22.74
C GLU A 30 7.76 -34.50 24.14
N LYS A 31 7.53 -33.61 25.11
CA LYS A 31 7.12 -34.02 26.47
C LYS A 31 5.67 -34.50 26.55
N ALA A 32 4.77 -33.98 25.71
CA ALA A 32 3.34 -34.27 25.74
C ALA A 32 2.98 -35.50 24.93
N ILE A 33 3.70 -35.74 23.83
CA ILE A 33 3.57 -36.92 22.96
C ILE A 33 4.99 -37.46 22.74
N PRO A 34 5.52 -38.31 23.62
CA PRO A 34 6.92 -38.75 23.57
C PRO A 34 7.28 -39.54 22.32
N ASP A 35 6.38 -40.42 21.86
CA ASP A 35 6.61 -41.16 20.63
C ASP A 35 6.64 -40.22 19.41
N LYS A 36 7.71 -40.34 18.62
CA LYS A 36 7.96 -39.43 17.51
C LYS A 36 6.97 -39.62 16.36
N GLN A 37 6.61 -40.87 16.05
CA GLN A 37 5.71 -41.14 14.92
C GLN A 37 4.28 -40.70 15.27
N GLU A 38 3.81 -41.00 16.48
CA GLU A 38 2.53 -40.52 17.01
C GLU A 38 2.48 -38.99 17.02
N ARG A 39 3.54 -38.32 17.45
CA ARG A 39 3.62 -36.86 17.46
C ARG A 39 3.59 -36.27 16.05
N ILE A 40 4.33 -36.85 15.11
CA ILE A 40 4.32 -36.45 13.70
C ILE A 40 2.91 -36.60 13.10
N ASN A 41 2.27 -37.75 13.34
CA ASN A 41 0.91 -38.03 12.90
C ASN A 41 -0.09 -37.03 13.49
N HIS A 42 0.02 -36.74 14.78
CA HIS A 42 -0.83 -35.77 15.46
C HIS A 42 -0.67 -34.37 14.86
N ILE A 43 0.57 -33.90 14.68
CA ILE A 43 0.87 -32.58 14.10
C ILE A 43 0.25 -32.47 12.70
N PHE A 44 0.50 -33.43 11.82
CA PHE A 44 0.06 -33.34 10.44
C PHE A 44 -1.44 -33.58 10.24
N THR A 45 -2.05 -34.48 11.02
CA THR A 45 -3.48 -34.79 10.84
C THR A 45 -4.40 -33.88 11.65
N LYS A 46 -3.95 -33.31 12.79
CA LYS A 46 -4.80 -32.56 13.72
C LYS A 46 -4.45 -31.07 13.87
N GLN A 47 -3.24 -30.65 13.52
CA GLN A 47 -2.78 -29.27 13.79
C GLN A 47 -2.50 -28.45 12.53
N LEU A 48 -1.99 -29.05 11.45
CA LEU A 48 -1.57 -28.31 10.25
C LEU A 48 -2.54 -28.44 9.10
N TYR A 49 -2.94 -27.29 8.53
CA TYR A 49 -3.87 -27.20 7.42
C TYR A 49 -3.39 -26.17 6.38
N GLY A 50 -3.63 -26.46 5.10
CA GLY A 50 -3.17 -25.61 4.01
C GLY A 50 -4.11 -25.58 2.82
N LEU A 51 -4.18 -24.44 2.14
CA LEU A 51 -4.80 -24.29 0.83
C LEU A 51 -3.74 -23.83 -0.17
N ALA A 52 -3.43 -24.67 -1.14
CA ALA A 52 -2.53 -24.29 -2.21
C ALA A 52 -3.23 -23.44 -3.28
N ILE A 53 -2.44 -22.66 -4.02
CA ILE A 53 -2.96 -21.68 -5.01
C ILE A 53 -3.01 -22.23 -6.44
N THR A 54 -2.29 -23.31 -6.71
CA THR A 54 -2.26 -24.08 -7.97
C THR A 54 -1.96 -25.55 -7.65
N GLU A 55 -2.20 -26.45 -8.59
CA GLU A 55 -1.86 -27.86 -8.46
C GLU A 55 -0.36 -28.06 -8.20
N LEU A 56 0.50 -27.36 -8.95
CA LEU A 56 1.95 -27.43 -8.77
C LEU A 56 2.36 -27.02 -7.34
N THR A 57 1.82 -25.93 -6.83
CA THR A 57 2.11 -25.49 -5.45
C THR A 57 1.56 -26.47 -4.41
N ALA A 58 0.47 -27.16 -4.69
CA ALA A 58 -0.06 -28.21 -3.82
C ALA A 58 0.90 -29.41 -3.74
N LEU A 59 1.44 -29.84 -4.87
CA LEU A 59 2.42 -30.93 -4.93
C LEU A 59 3.73 -30.54 -4.24
N LEU A 60 4.23 -29.32 -4.46
CA LEU A 60 5.43 -28.81 -3.81
C LEU A 60 5.25 -28.67 -2.30
N SER A 61 4.10 -28.13 -1.86
CA SER A 61 3.79 -27.98 -0.44
C SER A 61 3.71 -29.34 0.26
N ARG A 62 2.98 -30.31 -0.30
CA ARG A 62 2.93 -31.68 0.23
C ARG A 62 4.32 -32.31 0.30
N ARG A 63 5.12 -32.19 -0.78
CA ARG A 63 6.49 -32.70 -0.78
C ARG A 63 7.36 -32.07 0.30
N SER A 64 7.21 -30.76 0.54
CA SER A 64 8.01 -30.07 1.56
C SER A 64 7.56 -30.35 3.00
N VAL A 65 6.28 -30.66 3.22
CA VAL A 65 5.70 -30.81 4.57
C VAL A 65 5.60 -32.28 4.97
N TYR A 66 5.15 -33.14 4.05
CA TYR A 66 4.96 -34.57 4.26
C TYR A 66 6.11 -35.42 3.69
N CYS A 67 7.14 -34.82 3.09
CA CYS A 67 8.21 -35.51 2.35
C CYS A 67 7.72 -36.31 1.12
N SER A 68 6.44 -36.19 0.77
CA SER A 68 5.80 -36.92 -0.33
C SER A 68 4.83 -36.02 -1.10
N LYS A 69 4.70 -36.24 -2.41
CA LYS A 69 3.68 -35.55 -3.24
C LYS A 69 2.26 -35.97 -2.86
N THR A 70 2.11 -37.16 -2.29
CA THR A 70 0.84 -37.77 -1.88
C THR A 70 0.90 -38.06 -0.38
N ALA A 71 -0.04 -37.53 0.39
CA ALA A 71 0.00 -37.54 1.86
C ALA A 71 -0.10 -38.94 2.47
N ASN A 72 -0.80 -39.86 1.81
CA ASN A 72 -0.92 -41.27 2.19
C ASN A 72 0.02 -42.20 1.37
N GLY A 73 1.01 -41.63 0.68
CA GLY A 73 1.96 -42.42 -0.11
C GLY A 73 3.05 -43.04 0.76
N LYS A 74 3.70 -44.11 0.26
CA LYS A 74 4.77 -44.85 0.97
C LYS A 74 6.00 -44.04 1.40
N TYR A 75 6.17 -42.83 0.86
CA TYR A 75 7.27 -41.92 1.21
C TYR A 75 6.83 -40.80 2.16
N SER A 76 5.57 -40.79 2.57
CA SER A 76 5.06 -39.83 3.54
C SER A 76 5.67 -40.10 4.90
N VAL A 77 6.09 -39.04 5.59
CA VAL A 77 6.51 -39.16 7.01
C VAL A 77 5.30 -39.33 7.95
N CYS A 78 4.09 -39.12 7.45
CA CYS A 78 2.85 -39.36 8.18
C CYS A 78 2.17 -40.61 7.62
N ASP A 79 1.95 -41.61 8.47
CA ASP A 79 1.29 -42.88 8.10
C ASP A 79 -0.20 -42.90 8.50
N ALA A 80 -0.70 -41.79 9.07
CA ALA A 80 -2.09 -41.66 9.55
C ALA A 80 -3.05 -40.95 8.56
N PHE A 81 -2.60 -40.60 7.34
CA PHE A 81 -3.47 -40.02 6.33
C PHE A 81 -4.16 -41.11 5.49
N ASP A 82 -5.48 -41.02 5.38
CA ASP A 82 -6.24 -41.83 4.41
C ASP A 82 -6.38 -41.12 3.06
N ASP A 83 -6.43 -39.78 3.06
CA ASP A 83 -6.64 -38.94 1.88
C ASP A 83 -5.29 -38.60 1.18
N PRO A 84 -5.19 -38.67 -0.17
CA PRO A 84 -3.95 -38.41 -0.90
C PRO A 84 -3.47 -36.95 -0.87
N GLN A 85 -4.36 -35.99 -0.59
CA GLN A 85 -4.00 -34.59 -0.34
C GLN A 85 -3.71 -34.33 1.15
N GLY A 86 -4.28 -35.14 2.05
CA GLY A 86 -4.24 -34.91 3.48
C GLY A 86 -4.83 -33.53 3.82
N ASN A 87 -4.18 -32.80 4.72
CA ASN A 87 -4.65 -31.47 5.12
C ASN A 87 -4.13 -30.30 4.26
N ILE A 88 -3.35 -30.56 3.20
CA ILE A 88 -2.90 -29.52 2.26
C ILE A 88 -3.68 -29.71 0.96
N ARG A 89 -4.77 -28.95 0.83
CA ARG A 89 -5.78 -29.15 -0.21
C ARG A 89 -5.55 -28.21 -1.39
N PHE A 90 -5.92 -28.69 -2.56
CA PHE A 90 -6.12 -27.87 -3.75
C PHE A 90 -7.39 -28.30 -4.46
N LYS A 91 -8.20 -27.32 -4.81
CA LYS A 91 -9.39 -27.51 -5.64
C LYS A 91 -9.36 -26.47 -6.75
N ARG A 92 -9.31 -26.92 -8.00
CA ARG A 92 -9.56 -26.05 -9.16
C ARG A 92 -11.00 -25.57 -9.08
N LEU A 93 -11.19 -24.26 -9.14
CA LEU A 93 -12.50 -23.61 -9.15
C LEU A 93 -12.63 -22.77 -10.41
N ASP A 94 -13.86 -22.57 -10.85
CA ASP A 94 -14.15 -21.61 -11.91
C ASP A 94 -14.56 -20.27 -11.31
N HIS A 95 -14.30 -19.19 -12.05
CA HIS A 95 -14.78 -17.87 -11.68
C HIS A 95 -16.30 -17.78 -11.88
N MET A 96 -16.95 -17.00 -11.03
CA MET A 96 -18.35 -16.64 -11.22
C MET A 96 -18.44 -15.24 -11.82
N TRP A 97 -18.93 -15.14 -13.04
CA TRP A 97 -18.92 -13.91 -13.84
C TRP A 97 -20.22 -13.10 -13.66
N ARG A 98 -20.08 -11.78 -13.53
CA ARG A 98 -21.19 -10.82 -13.61
C ARG A 98 -20.69 -9.55 -14.28
N ASN A 99 -21.36 -9.11 -15.34
CA ASN A 99 -20.99 -7.93 -16.13
C ASN A 99 -19.50 -7.94 -16.59
N GLY A 100 -19.02 -9.11 -17.06
CA GLY A 100 -17.65 -9.27 -17.55
C GLY A 100 -16.55 -9.29 -16.48
N ARG A 101 -16.89 -9.36 -15.19
CA ARG A 101 -15.92 -9.47 -14.09
C ARG A 101 -16.27 -10.56 -13.09
N CYS A 102 -15.26 -11.17 -12.48
CA CYS A 102 -15.48 -12.16 -11.42
C CYS A 102 -16.04 -11.46 -10.17
N VAL A 103 -17.12 -11.99 -9.61
CA VAL A 103 -17.79 -11.42 -8.43
C VAL A 103 -16.91 -11.45 -7.17
N PHE A 104 -15.95 -12.38 -7.08
CA PHE A 104 -15.08 -12.55 -5.92
C PHE A 104 -13.76 -11.79 -6.07
N CYS A 105 -13.00 -12.07 -7.14
CA CYS A 105 -11.67 -11.50 -7.31
C CYS A 105 -11.65 -10.23 -8.17
N GLY A 106 -12.69 -9.95 -8.95
CA GLY A 106 -12.76 -8.80 -9.85
C GLY A 106 -11.98 -8.96 -11.15
N ALA A 107 -11.42 -10.14 -11.40
CA ALA A 107 -10.69 -10.43 -12.64
C ALA A 107 -11.59 -10.26 -13.88
N SER A 108 -10.98 -9.88 -14.99
CA SER A 108 -11.66 -9.71 -16.28
C SER A 108 -12.01 -11.07 -16.89
N GLN A 109 -13.28 -11.28 -17.25
CA GLN A 109 -13.73 -12.49 -17.93
C GLN A 109 -12.97 -12.72 -19.23
N ALA A 110 -12.82 -11.67 -20.05
CA ALA A 110 -12.13 -11.75 -21.34
C ALA A 110 -10.67 -12.26 -21.22
N ASN A 111 -10.03 -12.11 -20.06
CA ASN A 111 -8.63 -12.50 -19.87
C ASN A 111 -8.46 -13.83 -19.12
N MET A 112 -9.45 -14.24 -18.34
CA MET A 112 -9.35 -15.37 -17.39
C MET A 112 -10.30 -16.53 -17.71
N ASP A 113 -11.21 -16.37 -18.67
CA ASP A 113 -12.06 -17.44 -19.18
C ASP A 113 -11.26 -18.28 -20.21
N ARG A 114 -10.31 -19.07 -19.69
CA ARG A 114 -9.24 -19.72 -20.48
C ARG A 114 -9.43 -21.23 -20.67
N GLY A 115 -10.67 -21.74 -20.61
CA GLY A 115 -10.96 -23.16 -20.76
C GLY A 115 -10.41 -24.03 -19.62
N GLN A 116 -10.33 -25.35 -19.85
CA GLN A 116 -9.93 -26.33 -18.81
C GLN A 116 -8.43 -26.59 -18.71
N GLU A 117 -7.65 -26.25 -19.75
CA GLU A 117 -6.23 -26.60 -19.85
C GLU A 117 -5.32 -25.75 -18.95
N LEU A 118 -5.77 -24.56 -18.56
CA LEU A 118 -5.01 -23.64 -17.71
C LEU A 118 -5.63 -23.53 -16.31
N GLU A 119 -4.76 -23.24 -15.34
CA GLU A 119 -5.16 -22.87 -13.99
C GLU A 119 -5.99 -21.58 -14.03
N THR A 120 -7.12 -21.58 -13.35
CA THR A 120 -8.06 -20.45 -13.37
C THR A 120 -7.59 -19.29 -12.50
N HIS A 121 -6.67 -19.54 -11.56
CA HIS A 121 -6.33 -18.63 -10.46
C HIS A 121 -7.54 -18.16 -9.63
N ALA A 122 -8.62 -18.94 -9.64
CA ALA A 122 -9.74 -18.77 -8.72
C ALA A 122 -9.39 -19.39 -7.36
N TYR A 123 -8.62 -18.68 -6.53
CA TYR A 123 -8.15 -19.20 -5.25
C TYR A 123 -9.30 -19.50 -4.28
N GLN A 124 -9.40 -20.76 -3.82
CA GLN A 124 -10.49 -21.27 -2.98
C GLN A 124 -10.80 -20.39 -1.77
N PHE A 125 -9.78 -19.88 -1.08
CA PHE A 125 -9.96 -19.11 0.15
C PHE A 125 -10.72 -17.80 -0.05
N ILE A 126 -10.63 -17.19 -1.24
CA ILE A 126 -11.28 -15.91 -1.55
C ILE A 126 -12.46 -16.06 -2.53
N HIS A 127 -12.64 -17.24 -3.14
CA HIS A 127 -13.77 -17.57 -4.03
C HIS A 127 -14.88 -18.31 -3.28
N THR A 128 -15.23 -17.79 -2.10
CA THR A 128 -16.36 -18.23 -1.29
C THR A 128 -16.89 -17.07 -0.45
N ALA A 129 -18.20 -17.07 -0.18
CA ALA A 129 -18.78 -16.16 0.80
C ALA A 129 -18.48 -16.62 2.25
N ASN A 130 -18.40 -17.94 2.44
CA ASN A 130 -18.38 -18.65 3.72
C ASN A 130 -17.05 -19.45 3.83
N PRO A 131 -15.93 -18.83 4.22
CA PRO A 131 -14.64 -19.52 4.34
C PRO A 131 -14.66 -20.64 5.40
N GLU A 132 -15.55 -20.57 6.39
CA GLU A 132 -15.75 -21.57 7.43
C GLU A 132 -16.15 -22.94 6.87
N GLU A 133 -16.85 -22.97 5.73
CA GLU A 133 -17.30 -24.22 5.08
C GLU A 133 -16.17 -24.99 4.39
N ILE A 134 -14.98 -24.39 4.19
CA ILE A 134 -13.86 -25.05 3.51
C ILE A 134 -13.32 -26.23 4.34
N PHE A 135 -13.10 -25.99 5.64
CA PHE A 135 -12.60 -27.01 6.57
C PHE A 135 -13.62 -27.40 7.64
N LYS A 136 -14.70 -26.61 7.83
CA LYS A 136 -15.72 -26.82 8.86
C LYS A 136 -15.14 -26.93 10.28
N MET A 137 -14.15 -26.08 10.56
CA MET A 137 -13.46 -26.03 11.85
C MET A 137 -12.89 -24.64 12.14
N LYS A 138 -12.46 -24.42 13.39
CA LYS A 138 -11.78 -23.20 13.82
C LYS A 138 -10.26 -23.38 13.79
N PHE A 139 -9.55 -22.28 13.54
CA PHE A 139 -8.10 -22.20 13.57
C PHE A 139 -7.67 -21.22 14.64
N ASP A 140 -6.59 -21.53 15.36
CA ASP A 140 -6.01 -20.63 16.35
C ASP A 140 -5.06 -19.64 15.70
N VAL A 141 -4.34 -20.08 14.67
CA VAL A 141 -3.37 -19.24 13.97
C VAL A 141 -3.57 -19.33 12.46
N ILE A 142 -3.66 -18.17 11.80
CA ILE A 142 -3.62 -18.08 10.34
C ILE A 142 -2.35 -17.33 9.93
N ILE A 143 -1.54 -17.94 9.07
CA ILE A 143 -0.28 -17.39 8.57
C ILE A 143 -0.20 -17.49 7.05
N GLY A 144 0.40 -16.52 6.36
CA GLY A 144 0.60 -16.70 4.92
C GLY A 144 1.36 -15.59 4.20
N ASN A 145 1.68 -15.85 2.94
CA ASN A 145 2.22 -14.89 1.98
C ASN A 145 1.34 -14.96 0.71
N PRO A 146 0.16 -14.29 0.73
CA PRO A 146 -0.82 -14.41 -0.33
C PRO A 146 -0.29 -13.87 -1.67
N PRO A 147 -0.91 -14.27 -2.80
CA PRO A 147 -0.70 -13.59 -4.08
C PRO A 147 -0.97 -12.08 -3.95
N TYR A 148 -0.09 -11.24 -4.48
CA TYR A 148 -0.22 -9.78 -4.32
C TYR A 148 -1.20 -9.16 -5.32
N GLN A 149 -1.22 -9.65 -6.56
CA GLN A 149 -2.01 -9.09 -7.65
C GLN A 149 -2.50 -10.19 -8.60
N LEU A 150 -3.58 -9.92 -9.34
CA LEU A 150 -3.95 -10.70 -10.52
C LEU A 150 -3.60 -9.92 -11.78
N SER A 151 -3.18 -10.63 -12.83
CA SER A 151 -2.92 -10.02 -14.13
C SER A 151 -4.23 -9.62 -14.80
N ASP A 152 -4.40 -8.34 -15.11
CA ASP A 152 -5.60 -7.82 -15.79
C ASP A 152 -5.47 -7.92 -17.33
N GLY A 153 -4.47 -8.63 -17.88
CA GLY A 153 -4.31 -8.95 -19.31
C GLY A 153 -4.14 -7.79 -20.30
N GLY A 154 -4.18 -6.53 -19.85
CA GLY A 154 -4.01 -5.36 -20.71
C GLY A 154 -2.54 -4.93 -20.94
N PHE A 155 -2.29 -4.20 -22.03
CA PHE A 155 -1.05 -3.44 -22.21
C PHE A 155 -0.95 -2.34 -21.13
N GLY A 156 -0.01 -2.50 -20.19
CA GLY A 156 0.25 -1.55 -19.11
C GLY A 156 -0.11 -2.07 -17.71
N ARG A 157 0.63 -1.60 -16.70
CA ARG A 157 0.67 -2.03 -15.27
C ARG A 157 -0.65 -1.84 -14.48
N SER A 158 -1.78 -2.32 -14.98
CA SER A 158 -3.11 -2.16 -14.37
C SER A 158 -3.47 -3.28 -13.37
N ALA A 159 -2.53 -4.08 -12.88
CA ALA A 159 -2.85 -5.23 -12.03
C ALA A 159 -3.56 -4.82 -10.72
N SER A 160 -4.72 -5.44 -10.45
CA SER A 160 -5.53 -5.14 -9.26
C SER A 160 -5.00 -5.95 -8.06
N PRO A 161 -4.84 -5.32 -6.87
CA PRO A 161 -4.35 -6.04 -5.69
C PRO A 161 -5.36 -7.12 -5.26
N ILE A 162 -4.87 -8.23 -4.70
CA ILE A 162 -5.73 -9.33 -4.23
C ILE A 162 -5.44 -9.80 -2.81
N TYR A 163 -4.25 -9.50 -2.27
CA TYR A 163 -3.85 -9.89 -0.91
C TYR A 163 -4.84 -9.42 0.17
N HIS A 164 -5.47 -8.26 0.00
CA HIS A 164 -6.43 -7.70 0.95
C HIS A 164 -7.67 -8.60 1.11
N LYS A 165 -8.03 -9.38 0.08
CA LYS A 165 -9.15 -10.33 0.14
C LYS A 165 -8.81 -11.52 1.03
N PHE A 166 -7.56 -12.00 0.99
CA PHE A 166 -7.08 -13.05 1.88
C PHE A 166 -7.09 -12.60 3.34
N VAL A 167 -6.62 -11.39 3.63
CA VAL A 167 -6.65 -10.83 5.00
C VAL A 167 -8.08 -10.77 5.52
N ARG A 168 -9.03 -10.26 4.72
CA ARG A 168 -10.45 -10.18 5.10
C ARG A 168 -11.07 -11.56 5.37
N GLN A 169 -10.82 -12.54 4.51
CA GLN A 169 -11.32 -13.90 4.70
C GLN A 169 -10.70 -14.56 5.95
N ALA A 170 -9.42 -14.33 6.21
CA ALA A 170 -8.77 -14.81 7.43
C ALA A 170 -9.38 -14.20 8.69
N LYS A 171 -9.68 -12.90 8.71
CA LYS A 171 -10.36 -12.24 9.84
C LYS A 171 -11.77 -12.81 10.08
N LYS A 172 -12.52 -13.18 9.04
CA LYS A 172 -13.84 -13.82 9.18
C LYS A 172 -13.80 -15.13 9.95
N LEU A 173 -12.71 -15.89 9.81
CA LEU A 173 -12.50 -17.14 10.56
C LEU A 173 -12.20 -16.92 12.05
N LYS A 174 -12.01 -15.66 12.47
CA LYS A 174 -11.74 -15.24 13.86
C LYS A 174 -10.65 -16.07 14.55
N PRO A 175 -9.45 -16.23 13.95
CA PRO A 175 -8.36 -16.93 14.62
C PRO A 175 -7.97 -16.20 15.90
N ARG A 176 -7.18 -16.82 16.77
CA ARG A 176 -6.56 -16.09 17.88
C ARG A 176 -5.49 -15.15 17.34
N TYR A 177 -4.64 -15.65 16.45
CA TYR A 177 -3.58 -14.88 15.81
C TYR A 177 -3.70 -14.91 14.28
N LEU A 178 -3.49 -13.76 13.65
CA LEU A 178 -3.36 -13.63 12.20
C LEU A 178 -2.07 -12.87 11.88
N THR A 179 -1.27 -13.43 10.97
CA THR A 179 -0.13 -12.73 10.39
C THR A 179 -0.01 -13.03 8.90
N MET A 180 0.23 -12.01 8.09
CA MET A 180 0.47 -12.19 6.66
C MET A 180 1.55 -11.23 6.18
N ILE A 181 2.37 -11.72 5.24
CA ILE A 181 3.33 -10.88 4.50
C ILE A 181 2.57 -10.27 3.32
N ILE A 182 2.44 -8.93 3.29
CA ILE A 182 1.68 -8.20 2.29
C ILE A 182 2.39 -6.90 1.84
N PRO A 183 2.14 -6.39 0.62
CA PRO A 183 2.71 -5.12 0.15
C PRO A 183 2.30 -3.93 1.02
N SER A 184 3.24 -3.06 1.41
CA SER A 184 2.97 -1.90 2.30
C SER A 184 2.17 -0.77 1.65
N ARG A 185 1.92 -0.83 0.33
CA ARG A 185 1.15 0.19 -0.40
C ARG A 185 -0.24 0.48 0.19
N TRP A 186 -0.83 -0.45 0.94
CA TRP A 186 -2.13 -0.23 1.58
C TRP A 186 -2.10 0.90 2.61
N PHE A 187 -0.94 1.28 3.15
CA PHE A 187 -0.78 2.39 4.09
C PHE A 187 -1.39 3.71 3.58
N ALA A 188 -1.31 3.98 2.26
CA ALA A 188 -1.96 5.11 1.61
C ALA A 188 -3.11 4.78 0.67
N GLY A 189 -3.55 3.52 0.66
CA GLY A 189 -4.67 3.08 -0.17
C GLY A 189 -4.28 2.91 -1.64
N GLY A 190 -5.07 3.47 -2.54
CA GLY A 190 -4.91 3.30 -3.99
C GLY A 190 -5.99 2.39 -4.61
N LYS A 191 -5.76 1.91 -5.85
CA LYS A 191 -6.74 1.17 -6.66
C LYS A 191 -7.34 -0.01 -5.89
N GLY A 192 -8.57 0.17 -5.38
CA GLY A 192 -9.33 -0.84 -4.63
C GLY A 192 -8.91 -1.07 -3.18
N LEU A 193 -8.05 -0.22 -2.59
CA LEU A 193 -7.49 -0.41 -1.24
C LEU A 193 -7.96 0.60 -0.19
N ASN A 194 -8.72 1.63 -0.57
CA ASN A 194 -9.12 2.68 0.37
C ASN A 194 -9.95 2.13 1.55
N ASP A 195 -10.94 1.28 1.26
CA ASP A 195 -11.77 0.66 2.31
C ASP A 195 -10.97 -0.33 3.15
N PHE A 196 -10.05 -1.07 2.52
CA PHE A 196 -9.17 -1.99 3.23
C PHE A 196 -8.22 -1.24 4.17
N ARG A 197 -7.67 -0.10 3.74
CA ARG A 197 -6.89 0.78 4.60
C ARG A 197 -7.73 1.27 5.77
N ALA A 198 -8.91 1.81 5.50
CA ALA A 198 -9.78 2.32 6.57
C ALA A 198 -10.13 1.22 7.59
N GLU A 199 -10.43 0.01 7.11
CA GLU A 199 -10.65 -1.17 7.96
C GLU A 199 -9.42 -1.50 8.82
N MET A 200 -8.24 -1.61 8.22
CA MET A 200 -7.02 -1.99 8.94
C MET A 200 -6.55 -0.91 9.92
N LEU A 201 -6.69 0.38 9.60
CA LEU A 201 -6.27 1.46 10.50
C LEU A 201 -7.19 1.59 11.72
N ASN A 202 -8.46 1.27 11.58
CA ASN A 202 -9.43 1.30 12.68
C ASN A 202 -9.52 -0.04 13.45
N ASP A 203 -8.69 -1.02 13.11
CA ASP A 203 -8.62 -2.29 13.83
C ASP A 203 -7.52 -2.25 14.89
N ASP A 204 -7.92 -2.04 16.14
CA ASP A 204 -7.02 -1.94 17.30
C ASP A 204 -6.46 -3.29 17.78
N HIS A 205 -6.88 -4.40 17.15
CA HIS A 205 -6.30 -5.72 17.35
C HIS A 205 -5.00 -5.93 16.56
N ILE A 206 -4.65 -5.03 15.63
CA ILE A 206 -3.33 -5.03 15.01
C ILE A 206 -2.32 -4.51 16.05
N ARG A 207 -1.58 -5.43 16.66
CA ARG A 207 -0.65 -5.12 17.75
C ARG A 207 0.76 -4.82 17.28
N LYS A 208 1.15 -5.31 16.08
CA LYS A 208 2.48 -5.08 15.52
C LYS A 208 2.44 -4.97 14.00
N ILE A 209 3.21 -4.04 13.46
CA ILE A 209 3.53 -3.94 12.02
C ILE A 209 5.05 -3.84 11.90
N VAL A 210 5.64 -4.71 11.09
CA VAL A 210 7.04 -4.62 10.70
C VAL A 210 7.10 -4.33 9.21
N ASP A 211 7.67 -3.18 8.87
CA ASP A 211 7.63 -2.60 7.54
C ASP A 211 9.05 -2.42 6.98
N PHE A 212 9.23 -2.82 5.72
CA PHE A 212 10.45 -2.67 4.95
C PHE A 212 10.15 -1.74 3.76
N GLU A 213 10.83 -0.59 3.72
CA GLU A 213 10.72 0.35 2.58
C GLU A 213 11.24 -0.25 1.29
N ASP A 214 12.38 -0.92 1.39
CA ASP A 214 12.95 -1.69 0.31
C ASP A 214 12.59 -3.18 0.46
N ALA A 215 11.76 -3.68 -0.46
CA ALA A 215 11.34 -5.08 -0.44
C ALA A 215 12.50 -6.04 -0.78
N THR A 216 13.58 -5.57 -1.39
CA THR A 216 14.75 -6.40 -1.72
C THR A 216 15.52 -6.85 -0.49
N GLU A 217 15.37 -6.16 0.65
CA GLU A 217 15.92 -6.58 1.95
C GLU A 217 15.32 -7.93 2.43
N VAL A 218 14.10 -8.25 1.99
CA VAL A 218 13.38 -9.48 2.38
C VAL A 218 13.24 -10.46 1.20
N PHE A 219 13.08 -9.93 -0.01
CA PHE A 219 12.95 -10.69 -1.25
C PHE A 219 14.01 -10.24 -2.27
N PRO A 220 15.26 -10.70 -2.14
CA PRO A 220 16.33 -10.35 -3.06
C PRO A 220 15.95 -10.68 -4.51
N GLY A 221 16.16 -9.72 -5.42
CA GLY A 221 15.85 -9.87 -6.85
C GLY A 221 14.38 -9.63 -7.24
N VAL A 222 13.50 -9.24 -6.30
CA VAL A 222 12.09 -8.91 -6.59
C VAL A 222 11.82 -7.43 -6.35
N ASP A 223 11.42 -6.70 -7.40
CA ASP A 223 11.01 -5.30 -7.29
C ASP A 223 9.52 -5.20 -6.90
N ILE A 224 9.25 -4.93 -5.62
CA ILE A 224 7.90 -4.68 -5.10
C ILE A 224 7.78 -3.19 -4.74
N ALA A 225 7.35 -2.40 -5.73
CA ALA A 225 7.11 -0.97 -5.53
C ALA A 225 6.15 -0.69 -4.34
N GLY A 226 6.59 0.23 -3.47
CA GLY A 226 5.88 0.62 -2.24
C GLY A 226 6.29 -0.17 -0.98
N GLY A 227 7.18 -1.16 -1.09
CA GLY A 227 7.70 -1.95 0.03
C GLY A 227 6.79 -3.09 0.48
N ILE A 228 7.24 -3.81 1.51
CA ILE A 228 6.57 -4.98 2.07
C ILE A 228 6.47 -4.88 3.60
N CYS A 229 5.39 -5.40 4.17
CA CYS A 229 5.24 -5.52 5.61
C CYS A 229 4.70 -6.90 5.99
N TYR A 230 4.83 -7.22 7.27
CA TYR A 230 3.97 -8.19 7.92
C TYR A 230 3.40 -7.57 9.20
N PHE A 231 2.28 -8.11 9.66
CA PHE A 231 1.60 -7.62 10.85
C PHE A 231 1.25 -8.78 11.79
N LEU A 232 1.03 -8.46 13.05
CA LEU A 232 0.38 -9.34 14.03
C LEU A 232 -0.97 -8.73 14.37
N TRP A 233 -2.02 -9.48 14.07
CA TRP A 233 -3.38 -9.24 14.55
C TRP A 233 -3.68 -10.28 15.63
N ASP A 234 -4.14 -9.82 16.79
CA ASP A 234 -4.45 -10.64 17.97
C ASP A 234 -5.89 -10.37 18.38
N ARG A 235 -6.78 -11.35 18.17
CA ARG A 235 -8.22 -11.23 18.47
C ARG A 235 -8.50 -10.84 19.91
N ASP A 236 -7.67 -11.32 20.83
CA ASP A 236 -7.92 -11.22 22.27
C ASP A 236 -7.14 -10.04 22.90
N SER A 237 -6.49 -9.20 22.10
CA SER A 237 -5.78 -7.99 22.54
C SER A 237 -6.18 -6.77 21.70
N SER A 238 -6.50 -5.65 22.35
CA SER A 238 -6.74 -4.36 21.71
C SER A 238 -5.78 -3.28 22.23
N GLY A 239 -5.51 -2.24 21.42
CA GLY A 239 -4.75 -1.06 21.85
C GLY A 239 -3.88 -0.41 20.76
N PRO A 240 -2.82 0.34 21.12
CA PRO A 240 -1.91 0.94 20.15
C PRO A 240 -0.97 -0.09 19.51
N CYS A 241 -0.59 0.09 18.25
CA CYS A 241 0.26 -0.84 17.51
C CYS A 241 1.75 -0.49 17.69
N GLU A 242 2.60 -1.50 17.90
CA GLU A 242 4.04 -1.38 17.72
C GLU A 242 4.36 -1.33 16.22
N VAL A 243 4.95 -0.23 15.76
CA VAL A 243 5.38 -0.04 14.38
C VAL A 243 6.90 -0.08 14.35
N VAL A 244 7.44 -1.05 13.61
CA VAL A 244 8.87 -1.24 13.38
C VAL A 244 9.18 -0.90 11.93
N ASN A 245 9.91 0.19 11.71
CA ASN A 245 10.44 0.54 10.39
C ASN A 245 11.84 -0.03 10.24
N MET A 246 12.01 -1.00 9.35
CA MET A 246 13.28 -1.66 9.04
C MET A 246 13.98 -0.96 7.88
N HIS A 247 15.30 -0.80 8.00
CA HIS A 247 16.15 -0.35 6.90
C HIS A 247 17.60 -0.79 7.11
N ASN A 248 18.15 -1.54 6.15
CA ASN A 248 19.55 -2.01 6.15
C ASN A 248 19.97 -2.66 7.48
N GLY A 249 19.09 -3.50 8.05
CA GLY A 249 19.33 -4.17 9.33
C GLY A 249 19.17 -3.30 10.58
N THR A 250 18.95 -1.99 10.44
CA THR A 250 18.57 -1.10 11.54
C THR A 250 17.05 -0.99 11.65
N SER A 251 16.55 -0.65 12.85
CA SER A 251 15.13 -0.48 13.07
C SER A 251 14.80 0.75 13.89
N VAL A 252 13.67 1.38 13.57
CA VAL A 252 13.05 2.43 14.38
C VAL A 252 11.71 1.92 14.86
N VAL A 253 11.51 1.94 16.18
CA VAL A 253 10.30 1.43 16.83
C VAL A 253 9.49 2.58 17.42
N SER A 254 8.17 2.49 17.32
CA SER A 254 7.26 3.33 18.09
C SER A 254 5.95 2.60 18.37
N THR A 255 5.23 3.02 19.40
CA THR A 255 3.90 2.50 19.73
C THR A 255 2.86 3.59 19.54
N ARG A 256 1.91 3.41 18.62
CA ARG A 256 0.90 4.43 18.30
C ARG A 256 -0.41 3.83 17.78
N PRO A 257 -1.55 4.54 17.93
CA PRO A 257 -2.77 4.20 17.21
C PRO A 257 -2.53 4.25 15.68
N LEU A 258 -3.06 3.28 14.95
CA LEU A 258 -2.91 3.25 13.48
C LEU A 258 -3.75 4.31 12.78
N ASN A 259 -4.90 4.68 13.35
CA ASN A 259 -5.83 5.68 12.85
C ASN A 259 -5.59 7.10 13.38
N GLU A 260 -4.40 7.40 13.92
CA GLU A 260 -4.05 8.77 14.34
C GLU A 260 -4.20 9.78 13.18
N PHE A 261 -3.98 9.32 11.95
CA PHE A 261 -4.12 10.10 10.72
C PHE A 261 -4.97 9.34 9.69
N LYS A 262 -5.60 10.06 8.76
CA LYS A 262 -6.43 9.46 7.66
C LYS A 262 -5.63 8.49 6.77
N THR A 263 -4.33 8.72 6.65
CA THR A 263 -3.36 7.86 5.97
C THR A 263 -2.34 7.42 6.99
N PHE A 264 -1.88 6.17 6.91
CA PHE A 264 -0.86 5.70 7.83
C PHE A 264 0.48 6.38 7.53
N ILE A 265 0.99 7.13 8.50
CA ILE A 265 2.33 7.73 8.40
C ILE A 265 3.33 6.60 8.58
N ARG A 266 4.05 6.24 7.50
CA ARG A 266 4.99 5.11 7.50
C ARG A 266 6.10 5.28 8.52
N HIS A 267 6.86 6.38 8.42
CA HIS A 267 8.03 6.60 9.23
C HIS A 267 7.66 7.13 10.62
N SER A 268 8.03 6.38 11.64
CA SER A 268 7.77 6.75 13.03
C SER A 268 8.38 8.09 13.44
N GLN A 269 9.55 8.44 12.88
CA GLN A 269 10.20 9.74 13.11
C GLN A 269 9.44 10.93 12.51
N ALA A 270 8.55 10.73 11.54
CA ALA A 270 7.75 11.81 10.95
C ALA A 270 6.57 12.22 11.85
N VAL A 271 6.05 11.31 12.67
CA VAL A 271 4.88 11.52 13.53
C VAL A 271 5.03 12.74 14.46
N PRO A 272 6.11 12.89 15.26
CA PRO A 272 6.24 14.05 16.15
C PRO A 272 6.32 15.38 15.38
N ILE A 273 6.96 15.40 14.21
CA ILE A 273 7.02 16.58 13.33
C ILE A 273 5.61 16.97 12.88
N ILE A 274 4.84 16.01 12.38
CA ILE A 274 3.47 16.23 11.92
C ILE A 274 2.58 16.73 13.06
N ARG A 275 2.68 16.12 14.25
CA ARG A 275 1.95 16.59 15.45
C ARG A 275 2.25 18.06 15.76
N LYS A 276 3.51 18.49 15.68
CA LYS A 276 3.90 19.89 15.91
C LYS A 276 3.34 20.85 14.87
N VAL A 277 3.28 20.44 13.61
CA VAL A 277 2.64 21.21 12.54
C VAL A 277 1.14 21.34 12.80
N LEU A 278 0.44 20.21 13.00
CA LEU A 278 -1.00 20.20 13.21
C LEU A 278 -1.44 20.88 14.51
N ALA A 279 -0.58 20.90 15.54
CA ALA A 279 -0.86 21.60 16.80
C ALA A 279 -1.07 23.12 16.62
N LYS A 280 -0.61 23.71 15.51
CA LYS A 280 -0.87 25.11 15.15
C LYS A 280 -2.30 25.35 14.64
N LYS A 281 -3.06 24.29 14.33
CA LYS A 281 -4.45 24.35 13.85
C LYS A 281 -4.63 25.23 12.61
N GLU A 282 -3.62 25.26 11.75
CA GLU A 282 -3.66 25.96 10.48
C GLU A 282 -4.51 25.17 9.48
N LYS A 283 -5.19 25.87 8.56
CA LYS A 283 -5.97 25.22 7.51
C LYS A 283 -5.07 24.39 6.62
N SER A 284 -5.60 23.28 6.12
CA SER A 284 -4.83 22.37 5.29
C SER A 284 -4.81 22.84 3.83
N MET A 285 -3.67 22.73 3.17
CA MET A 285 -3.56 23.03 1.74
C MET A 285 -4.41 22.10 0.87
N SER A 286 -4.85 20.93 1.36
CA SER A 286 -5.83 20.13 0.61
C SER A 286 -7.18 20.83 0.39
N GLU A 287 -7.46 21.90 1.15
CA GLU A 287 -8.62 22.79 0.97
C GLU A 287 -8.37 23.85 -0.11
N GLN A 288 -7.11 24.20 -0.39
CA GLN A 288 -6.71 25.22 -1.37
C GLN A 288 -6.34 24.61 -2.73
N VAL A 289 -5.67 23.46 -2.72
CA VAL A 289 -5.21 22.77 -3.92
C VAL A 289 -6.40 22.27 -4.72
N SER A 290 -6.39 22.53 -6.03
CA SER A 290 -7.45 22.11 -6.93
C SER A 290 -7.60 20.58 -6.97
N SER A 291 -8.80 20.10 -7.25
CA SER A 291 -9.01 18.72 -7.72
C SER A 291 -8.31 18.48 -9.07
N SER A 292 -8.30 17.23 -9.55
CA SER A 292 -7.86 16.95 -10.93
C SER A 292 -8.72 17.72 -11.93
N LYS A 293 -8.12 18.08 -13.08
CA LYS A 293 -8.75 18.91 -14.12
C LYS A 293 -9.20 20.27 -13.54
N PRO A 294 -8.27 21.12 -13.07
CA PRO A 294 -8.61 22.42 -12.46
C PRO A 294 -9.55 23.27 -13.30
N PHE A 295 -9.45 23.16 -14.64
CA PHE A 295 -10.31 23.86 -15.60
C PHE A 295 -11.22 22.93 -16.43
N GLY A 296 -11.48 21.70 -15.94
CA GLY A 296 -12.30 20.70 -16.64
C GLY A 296 -11.60 19.98 -17.81
N LEU A 297 -10.36 20.32 -18.13
CA LEU A 297 -9.64 19.82 -19.31
C LEU A 297 -8.80 18.57 -19.02
N ARG A 298 -8.93 17.52 -19.86
CA ARG A 298 -8.10 16.30 -19.81
C ARG A 298 -6.70 16.53 -20.37
N THR A 299 -5.75 15.66 -20.02
CA THR A 299 -4.35 15.68 -20.50
C THR A 299 -4.21 15.70 -22.03
N PHE A 300 -5.14 15.08 -22.77
CA PHE A 300 -5.10 15.04 -24.23
C PHE A 300 -5.67 16.30 -24.91
N VAL A 301 -6.27 17.22 -24.16
CA VAL A 301 -6.75 18.50 -24.72
C VAL A 301 -5.55 19.30 -25.23
N ARG A 302 -5.75 19.99 -26.36
CA ARG A 302 -4.74 20.78 -27.08
C ARG A 302 -5.22 22.22 -27.22
N PRO A 303 -4.29 23.18 -27.45
CA PRO A 303 -4.66 24.53 -27.85
C PRO A 303 -5.56 24.54 -29.08
N GLN A 304 -6.42 25.54 -29.16
CA GLN A 304 -7.26 25.81 -30.32
C GLN A 304 -6.48 26.66 -31.34
N LYS A 305 -7.07 26.90 -32.53
CA LYS A 305 -6.47 27.81 -33.52
C LYS A 305 -6.52 29.29 -33.07
N THR A 306 -7.57 29.65 -32.34
CA THR A 306 -7.82 31.01 -31.85
C THR A 306 -8.36 30.94 -30.43
N GLY A 307 -8.19 32.02 -29.67
CA GLY A 307 -8.58 32.06 -28.27
C GLY A 307 -8.25 33.40 -27.63
N ASP A 308 -8.99 33.72 -26.58
CA ASP A 308 -8.87 34.93 -25.76
C ASP A 308 -8.13 34.67 -24.44
N ILE A 309 -7.75 33.42 -24.18
CA ILE A 309 -6.90 32.99 -23.07
C ILE A 309 -5.83 31.98 -23.55
N ILE A 310 -4.85 31.68 -22.70
CA ILE A 310 -3.75 30.74 -22.99
C ILE A 310 -3.97 29.41 -22.27
N LEU A 311 -3.77 28.28 -22.97
CA LEU A 311 -3.74 26.94 -22.39
C LEU A 311 -2.30 26.42 -22.25
N ARG A 312 -1.88 26.18 -21.00
CA ARG A 312 -0.70 25.38 -20.65
C ARG A 312 -1.03 23.89 -20.68
N TRP A 313 -0.32 23.14 -21.51
CA TRP A 313 -0.45 21.67 -21.61
C TRP A 313 0.93 21.02 -21.66
N GLN A 314 0.98 19.68 -21.71
CA GLN A 314 2.22 18.92 -21.58
C GLN A 314 3.33 19.29 -22.58
N ASN A 315 2.99 19.84 -23.76
CA ASN A 315 3.96 20.19 -24.81
C ASN A 315 4.11 21.71 -25.02
N GLY A 316 3.65 22.55 -24.08
CA GLY A 316 3.83 24.00 -24.15
C GLY A 316 2.54 24.78 -23.94
N GLU A 317 2.42 25.90 -24.66
CA GLU A 317 1.31 26.86 -24.53
C GLU A 317 0.68 27.18 -25.89
N GLY A 318 -0.57 27.62 -25.88
CA GLY A 318 -1.25 28.10 -27.08
C GLY A 318 -2.65 28.64 -26.77
N PRO A 319 -3.35 29.23 -27.75
CA PRO A 319 -4.61 29.92 -27.50
C PRO A 319 -5.76 28.95 -27.18
N TYR A 320 -6.72 29.42 -26.38
CA TYR A 320 -7.94 28.70 -26.03
C TYR A 320 -9.09 29.67 -25.80
N LYS A 321 -10.33 29.23 -26.01
CA LYS A 321 -11.51 30.08 -25.83
C LYS A 321 -12.01 30.03 -24.40
N ARG A 322 -12.15 31.18 -23.76
CA ARG A 322 -12.60 31.31 -22.37
C ARG A 322 -13.99 30.73 -22.16
N LYS A 323 -14.90 30.95 -23.12
CA LYS A 323 -16.29 30.47 -23.07
C LYS A 323 -16.43 28.94 -22.98
N ASP A 324 -15.39 28.19 -23.35
CA ASP A 324 -15.39 26.73 -23.32
C ASP A 324 -15.00 26.18 -21.93
N ILE A 325 -14.63 27.06 -20.98
CA ILE A 325 -14.24 26.70 -19.62
C ILE A 325 -15.43 26.84 -18.68
N THR A 326 -15.80 25.74 -18.03
CA THR A 326 -16.97 25.66 -17.14
C THR A 326 -16.60 25.40 -15.67
N THR A 327 -15.32 25.14 -15.39
CA THR A 327 -14.80 24.82 -14.04
C THR A 327 -13.59 25.69 -13.75
N GLY A 328 -13.42 26.15 -12.51
CA GLY A 328 -12.26 26.94 -12.09
C GLY A 328 -12.21 28.34 -12.71
N THR A 329 -13.35 28.87 -13.17
CA THR A 329 -13.43 30.15 -13.88
C THR A 329 -12.98 31.32 -13.00
N GLU A 330 -13.19 31.23 -11.69
CA GLU A 330 -12.77 32.19 -10.67
C GLU A 330 -11.24 32.34 -10.53
N MET A 331 -10.48 31.38 -11.06
CA MET A 331 -9.01 31.41 -11.03
C MET A 331 -8.39 31.98 -12.30
N ILE A 332 -9.14 32.11 -13.40
CA ILE A 332 -8.58 32.41 -14.74
C ILE A 332 -7.75 33.71 -14.73
N ASP A 333 -8.29 34.77 -14.14
CA ASP A 333 -7.66 36.11 -14.14
C ASP A 333 -6.73 36.34 -12.94
N LYS A 334 -6.31 35.27 -12.26
CA LYS A 334 -5.37 35.32 -11.12
C LYS A 334 -4.01 34.78 -11.50
N TRP A 335 -3.00 35.14 -10.74
CA TRP A 335 -1.73 34.42 -10.74
C TRP A 335 -1.94 33.05 -10.11
N LYS A 336 -1.50 31.99 -10.79
CA LYS A 336 -1.75 30.61 -10.37
C LYS A 336 -0.43 29.88 -10.22
N VAL A 337 -0.16 29.32 -9.05
CA VAL A 337 1.00 28.43 -8.86
C VAL A 337 0.56 27.02 -9.19
N ILE A 338 1.27 26.37 -10.10
CA ILE A 338 0.96 25.01 -10.54
C ILE A 338 2.12 24.05 -10.27
N THR A 339 1.78 22.77 -10.15
CA THR A 339 2.77 21.68 -10.17
C THR A 339 2.24 20.50 -10.97
N SER A 340 3.11 19.65 -11.48
CA SER A 340 2.70 18.43 -12.18
C SER A 340 1.89 17.53 -11.27
N TYR A 341 0.84 16.92 -11.81
CA TYR A 341 0.03 15.90 -11.12
C TYR A 341 0.83 14.63 -10.78
N VAL A 342 1.94 14.40 -11.50
CA VAL A 342 2.86 13.29 -11.27
C VAL A 342 4.08 13.77 -10.49
N GLY A 343 4.37 13.08 -9.39
CA GLY A 343 5.57 13.32 -8.60
C GLY A 343 6.85 13.01 -9.39
N TYR A 344 7.97 13.60 -8.98
CA TYR A 344 9.26 13.35 -9.63
C TYR A 344 9.74 11.91 -9.44
N ASP A 345 9.44 11.34 -8.27
CA ASP A 345 9.97 10.06 -7.84
C ASP A 345 9.21 8.89 -8.50
N HIS A 346 9.93 7.89 -9.01
CA HIS A 346 9.34 6.72 -9.68
C HIS A 346 8.48 5.90 -8.69
N ALA A 347 7.16 6.02 -8.78
CA ALA A 347 6.17 5.26 -8.04
C ALA A 347 6.23 5.47 -6.53
N GLY A 348 6.80 6.57 -6.07
CA GLY A 348 7.06 6.78 -4.64
C GLY A 348 8.28 6.03 -4.12
N ASN A 349 9.20 5.56 -4.96
CA ASN A 349 10.52 5.10 -4.53
C ASN A 349 11.49 6.30 -4.42
N PRO A 350 12.31 6.40 -3.36
CA PRO A 350 13.33 7.45 -3.26
C PRO A 350 14.40 7.29 -4.36
N GLY A 351 15.20 8.33 -4.57
CA GLY A 351 16.40 8.23 -5.43
C GLY A 351 17.42 7.24 -4.87
N LYS A 352 18.46 6.91 -5.65
CA LYS A 352 19.55 5.98 -5.24
C LYS A 352 20.24 6.38 -3.92
N ASP A 353 20.18 7.64 -3.53
CA ASP A 353 20.71 8.20 -2.28
C ASP A 353 19.72 8.17 -1.11
N GLY A 354 18.55 7.52 -1.27
CA GLY A 354 17.49 7.46 -0.26
C GLY A 354 16.69 8.76 -0.08
N ARG A 355 16.99 9.81 -0.85
CA ARG A 355 16.32 11.12 -0.76
C ARG A 355 15.31 11.31 -1.90
N ARG A 356 14.31 12.16 -1.65
CA ARG A 356 13.20 12.45 -2.57
C ARG A 356 13.25 13.89 -3.07
N ARG A 357 12.89 14.10 -4.34
CA ARG A 357 12.64 15.46 -4.88
C ARG A 357 11.18 15.86 -4.67
N VAL A 358 10.25 14.89 -4.64
CA VAL A 358 8.80 15.03 -4.43
C VAL A 358 8.11 15.69 -5.62
N LEU A 359 8.37 16.98 -5.84
CA LEU A 359 7.75 17.78 -6.89
C LEU A 359 8.65 17.80 -8.14
N SER A 360 8.04 17.61 -9.32
CA SER A 360 8.77 17.54 -10.59
C SER A 360 8.93 18.90 -11.25
N LYS A 361 7.84 19.65 -11.43
CA LYS A 361 7.83 21.01 -11.97
C LYS A 361 6.99 21.91 -11.08
N ILE A 362 7.46 23.14 -10.84
CA ILE A 362 6.70 24.20 -10.19
C ILE A 362 6.74 25.39 -11.13
N ASP A 363 5.59 25.96 -11.44
CA ASP A 363 5.47 27.03 -12.45
C ASP A 363 4.41 28.04 -12.01
N ILE A 364 4.48 29.27 -12.54
CA ILE A 364 3.50 30.34 -12.28
C ILE A 364 2.81 30.68 -13.59
N LEU A 365 1.49 30.57 -13.61
CA LEU A 365 0.68 30.98 -14.76
C LEU A 365 0.11 32.39 -14.52
N PRO A 366 0.35 33.35 -15.43
CA PRO A 366 -0.20 34.71 -15.33
C PRO A 366 -1.74 34.73 -15.49
N PRO A 367 -2.40 35.85 -15.14
CA PRO A 367 -3.81 36.08 -15.47
C PRO A 367 -4.11 35.80 -16.94
N GLY A 368 -5.24 35.14 -17.23
CA GLY A 368 -5.61 34.73 -18.59
C GLY A 368 -4.98 33.42 -19.05
N THR A 369 -4.29 32.67 -18.17
CA THR A 369 -3.68 31.37 -18.51
C THR A 369 -4.26 30.23 -17.68
N ILE A 370 -4.73 29.17 -18.34
CA ILE A 370 -5.32 27.94 -17.77
C ILE A 370 -4.43 26.72 -18.03
N CYS A 371 -4.74 25.57 -17.42
CA CYS A 371 -3.98 24.33 -17.64
C CYS A 371 -4.84 23.05 -17.74
N THR A 372 -4.27 21.99 -18.32
CA THR A 372 -4.89 20.65 -18.37
C THR A 372 -4.67 19.84 -17.09
N GLU A 373 -5.33 18.69 -16.97
CA GLU A 373 -5.14 17.66 -15.92
C GLU A 373 -3.69 17.22 -15.68
N THR A 374 -2.76 17.54 -16.58
CA THR A 374 -1.32 17.34 -16.37
C THR A 374 -0.81 18.08 -15.12
N TYR A 375 -1.48 19.17 -14.73
CA TYR A 375 -1.10 20.02 -13.61
C TYR A 375 -2.22 20.16 -12.57
N LEU A 376 -1.82 20.47 -11.34
CA LEU A 376 -2.70 20.95 -10.28
C LEU A 376 -2.43 22.43 -10.02
N VAL A 377 -3.47 23.19 -9.69
CA VAL A 377 -3.34 24.55 -9.17
C VAL A 377 -3.20 24.44 -7.65
N ILE A 378 -2.04 24.83 -7.13
CA ILE A 378 -1.71 24.77 -5.70
C ILE A 378 -2.27 25.99 -4.95
N GLY A 379 -2.36 27.13 -5.62
CA GLY A 379 -2.97 28.35 -5.10
C GLY A 379 -3.16 29.38 -6.19
N SER A 380 -4.09 30.32 -5.97
CA SER A 380 -4.33 31.45 -6.86
C SER A 380 -4.39 32.77 -6.09
N TYR A 381 -3.77 33.81 -6.63
CA TYR A 381 -3.58 35.10 -5.98
C TYR A 381 -3.82 36.25 -6.97
N SER A 382 -4.32 37.37 -6.48
CA SER A 382 -4.44 38.58 -7.30
C SER A 382 -3.09 39.27 -7.52
N ASP A 383 -2.12 39.00 -6.64
CA ASP A 383 -0.78 39.58 -6.66
C ASP A 383 0.29 38.55 -7.06
N GLU A 384 1.23 38.97 -7.91
CA GLU A 384 2.30 38.10 -8.43
C GLU A 384 3.31 37.72 -7.33
N GLU A 385 3.61 38.64 -6.41
CA GLU A 385 4.58 38.40 -5.35
C GLU A 385 4.10 37.29 -4.39
N GLN A 386 2.80 37.26 -4.08
CA GLN A 386 2.22 36.16 -3.30
C GLN A 386 2.37 34.79 -4.01
N ALA A 387 2.19 34.75 -5.33
CA ALA A 387 2.42 33.52 -6.10
C ALA A 387 3.90 33.09 -6.05
N ARG A 388 4.84 34.04 -6.18
CA ARG A 388 6.28 33.77 -6.04
C ARG A 388 6.63 33.28 -4.62
N ASN A 389 6.03 33.87 -3.59
CA ASN A 389 6.22 33.43 -2.20
C ASN A 389 5.69 32.01 -1.95
N LEU A 390 4.58 31.63 -2.59
CA LEU A 390 4.11 30.24 -2.55
C LEU A 390 5.08 29.28 -3.24
N VAL A 391 5.66 29.65 -4.39
CA VAL A 391 6.71 28.84 -5.03
C VAL A 391 7.89 28.61 -4.08
N GLU A 392 8.38 29.65 -3.42
CA GLU A 392 9.47 29.53 -2.45
C GLU A 392 9.08 28.65 -1.25
N TYR A 393 7.85 28.76 -0.75
CA TYR A 393 7.33 27.87 0.29
C TYR A 393 7.31 26.40 -0.19
N MET A 394 6.84 26.13 -1.41
CA MET A 394 6.81 24.79 -1.99
C MET A 394 8.20 24.15 -2.16
N LYS A 395 9.24 24.97 -2.39
CA LYS A 395 10.64 24.50 -2.51
C LYS A 395 11.25 24.10 -1.16
N THR A 396 10.71 24.57 -0.03
CA THR A 396 11.24 24.22 1.30
C THR A 396 11.22 22.71 1.55
N LYS A 397 12.19 22.22 2.32
CA LYS A 397 12.27 20.80 2.69
C LYS A 397 11.09 20.39 3.55
N LEU A 398 10.65 21.23 4.49
CA LEU A 398 9.49 20.88 5.33
C LEU A 398 8.21 20.70 4.50
N PHE A 399 7.93 21.60 3.54
CA PHE A 399 6.77 21.47 2.66
C PHE A 399 6.79 20.12 1.94
N ARG A 400 7.90 19.82 1.26
CA ARG A 400 8.05 18.60 0.47
C ARG A 400 8.08 17.35 1.35
N PHE A 401 8.63 17.43 2.55
CA PHE A 401 8.59 16.36 3.55
C PHE A 401 7.16 16.01 3.96
N LEU A 402 6.30 16.99 4.20
CA LEU A 402 4.90 16.77 4.56
C LEU A 402 4.10 16.15 3.40
N VAL A 403 4.34 16.58 2.16
CA VAL A 403 3.74 15.97 0.95
C VAL A 403 4.24 14.53 0.76
N ALA A 404 5.53 14.27 1.01
CA ALA A 404 6.14 12.95 0.85
C ALA A 404 5.49 11.87 1.73
N GLN A 405 4.84 12.25 2.84
CA GLN A 405 4.12 11.32 3.71
C GLN A 405 2.92 10.64 3.03
N PHE A 406 2.50 11.11 1.85
CA PHE A 406 1.43 10.53 1.04
C PHE A 406 1.92 9.88 -0.27
N MET A 407 3.23 9.90 -0.55
CA MET A 407 3.79 9.44 -1.82
C MET A 407 4.08 7.93 -1.84
N TYR A 408 3.03 7.14 -1.96
CA TYR A 408 3.10 5.67 -2.18
C TYR A 408 2.70 5.29 -3.62
N SER A 409 2.33 6.27 -4.44
CA SER A 409 2.00 6.14 -5.84
C SER A 409 2.56 7.33 -6.62
N HIS A 410 2.62 7.22 -7.94
CA HIS A 410 3.12 8.29 -8.82
C HIS A 410 2.28 9.58 -8.77
N HIS A 411 0.97 9.47 -8.50
CA HIS A 411 0.09 10.62 -8.55
C HIS A 411 0.08 11.38 -7.22
N ILE A 412 0.27 12.69 -7.29
CA ILE A 412 0.11 13.62 -6.18
C ILE A 412 -1.23 14.32 -6.39
N THR A 413 -2.18 14.05 -5.50
CA THR A 413 -3.53 14.65 -5.55
C THR A 413 -3.66 15.75 -4.51
N LYS A 414 -4.76 16.50 -4.48
CA LYS A 414 -4.97 17.50 -3.41
C LYS A 414 -4.89 16.90 -2.01
N ASP A 415 -5.31 15.65 -1.83
CA ASP A 415 -5.24 14.93 -0.54
C ASP A 415 -3.80 14.69 -0.09
N SER A 416 -2.82 14.69 -1.00
CA SER A 416 -1.40 14.60 -0.66
C SER A 416 -0.87 15.84 0.07
N TYR A 417 -1.62 16.95 0.07
CA TYR A 417 -1.29 18.18 0.76
C TYR A 417 -2.00 18.31 2.12
N ALA A 418 -2.65 17.24 2.60
CA ALA A 418 -3.47 17.28 3.81
C ALA A 418 -2.69 17.69 5.08
N LEU A 419 -1.39 17.43 5.14
CA LEU A 419 -0.53 17.81 6.27
C LEU A 419 0.20 19.13 6.09
N VAL A 420 0.06 19.77 4.92
CA VAL A 420 0.75 21.03 4.62
C VAL A 420 -0.15 22.18 5.04
N PRO A 421 0.32 23.10 5.91
CA PRO A 421 -0.49 24.23 6.33
C PRO A 421 -0.51 25.35 5.28
N ILE A 422 -1.67 25.99 5.14
CA ILE A 422 -1.83 27.26 4.43
C ILE A 422 -1.23 28.36 5.30
N LEU A 423 -0.20 29.03 4.77
CA LEU A 423 0.49 30.12 5.44
C LEU A 423 0.25 31.46 4.73
N ASP A 424 0.57 32.55 5.42
CA ASP A 424 0.49 33.91 4.89
C ASP A 424 1.53 34.13 3.78
N MET A 425 1.07 34.23 2.53
CA MET A 425 1.92 34.41 1.35
C MET A 425 2.30 35.89 1.09
N THR A 426 1.88 36.83 1.93
CA THR A 426 2.50 38.17 1.95
C THR A 426 3.93 38.14 2.48
N LYS A 427 4.36 37.00 3.05
CA LYS A 427 5.69 36.79 3.63
C LYS A 427 6.43 35.68 2.90
N LYS A 428 7.75 35.84 2.82
CA LYS A 428 8.68 34.80 2.36
C LYS A 428 8.94 33.75 3.45
N TRP A 429 8.67 32.49 3.14
CA TRP A 429 8.94 31.34 4.01
C TRP A 429 10.23 30.63 3.61
N THR A 430 11.02 30.24 4.61
CA THR A 430 12.25 29.47 4.42
C THR A 430 12.27 28.32 5.42
N ASP A 431 13.05 27.26 5.15
CA ASP A 431 13.18 26.13 6.08
C ASP A 431 13.54 26.60 7.49
N LYS A 432 14.50 27.54 7.65
CA LYS A 432 14.86 28.12 8.96
C LYS A 432 13.67 28.77 9.67
N LYS A 433 12.83 29.53 8.96
CA LYS A 433 11.63 30.15 9.55
C LYS A 433 10.60 29.10 9.94
N LEU A 434 10.41 28.09 9.10
CA LEU A 434 9.45 27.00 9.33
C LEU A 434 9.87 26.11 10.52
N TYR A 435 11.13 25.69 10.57
CA TYR A 435 11.67 24.90 11.68
C TYR A 435 11.50 25.62 13.03
N ARG A 436 11.79 26.92 13.07
CA ARG A 436 11.54 27.75 14.26
C ARG A 436 10.05 27.87 14.58
N ARG A 437 9.19 28.06 13.57
CA ARG A 437 7.73 28.20 13.75
C ARG A 437 7.12 26.98 14.43
N TYR A 438 7.52 25.78 13.99
CA TYR A 438 7.00 24.52 14.51
C TYR A 438 7.83 23.91 15.65
N LYS A 439 8.86 24.63 16.13
CA LYS A 439 9.71 24.19 17.24
C LYS A 439 10.32 22.79 16.99
N LEU A 440 10.85 22.61 15.79
CA LEU A 440 11.50 21.34 15.42
C LEU A 440 12.86 21.22 16.13
N THR A 441 13.18 20.02 16.61
CA THR A 441 14.48 19.73 17.23
C THR A 441 15.57 19.52 16.17
N ALA A 442 16.82 19.50 16.59
CA ALA A 442 17.94 19.24 15.68
C ALA A 442 17.82 17.86 15.01
N GLU A 443 17.38 16.84 15.75
CA GLU A 443 17.19 15.48 15.26
C GLU A 443 16.04 15.38 14.25
N GLU A 444 14.93 16.07 14.51
CA GLU A 444 13.80 16.15 13.59
C GLU A 444 14.16 16.87 12.29
N ILE A 445 14.93 17.96 12.40
CA ILE A 445 15.46 18.69 11.23
C ILE A 445 16.38 17.76 10.45
N ALA A 446 17.37 17.14 11.10
CA ALA A 446 18.30 16.21 10.45
C ALA A 446 17.55 15.06 9.73
N PHE A 447 16.47 14.54 10.34
CA PHE A 447 15.62 13.55 9.70
C PHE A 447 14.96 14.08 8.42
N ILE A 448 14.32 15.26 8.46
CA ILE A 448 13.74 15.90 7.27
C ILE A 448 14.80 16.07 6.17
N GLU A 449 15.97 16.58 6.52
CA GLU A 449 17.05 16.85 5.56
C GLU A 449 17.68 15.58 5.00
N SER A 450 17.68 14.48 5.77
CA SER A 450 18.12 13.17 5.30
C SER A 450 17.16 12.54 4.29
N LYS A 451 15.89 12.98 4.24
CA LYS A 451 14.85 12.41 3.38
C LYS A 451 14.53 13.26 2.15
N ILE A 452 14.78 14.57 2.18
CA ILE A 452 14.41 15.49 1.11
C ILE A 452 15.65 16.13 0.49
N ARG A 453 15.79 16.01 -0.84
CA ARG A 453 16.87 16.67 -1.58
C ARG A 453 16.72 18.19 -1.53
N PRO A 454 17.82 18.96 -1.49
CA PRO A 454 17.76 20.40 -1.78
C PRO A 454 17.09 20.63 -3.14
N MET A 455 16.28 21.69 -3.22
CA MET A 455 15.76 22.23 -4.48
C MET A 455 16.27 23.65 -4.51
N GLU A 456 17.18 23.96 -5.43
CA GLU A 456 17.76 25.29 -5.48
C GLU A 456 16.67 26.33 -5.74
N ALA A 457 16.86 27.53 -5.19
CA ALA A 457 15.95 28.65 -5.40
C ALA A 457 16.01 29.17 -6.85
N ASN A 458 17.03 28.79 -7.63
CA ASN A 458 17.31 29.34 -8.95
C ASN A 458 16.74 28.44 -10.07
N GLY A 459 16.17 29.10 -11.07
CA GLY A 459 15.25 28.52 -12.05
C GLY A 459 15.87 27.56 -13.06
N GLU A 460 15.05 26.58 -13.42
CA GLU A 460 14.97 25.97 -14.75
C GLU A 460 13.52 26.11 -15.25
#